data_AF-A0A7V9Q768-F1
#
_entry.id   AF-A0A7V9Q768-F1
#
_cell.length_a   1.000
_cell.length_b   1.000
_cell.length_c   1.000
_cell.angle_alpha   90.00
_cell.angle_beta   90.00
_cell.angle_gamma   90.00
#
_symmetry.space_group_name_H-M   'P 1'
#
loop_
_entity.id
_entity.type
_entity.pdbx_description
1 polymer ?
#
loop_
_entity_poly.entity_id
_entity_poly.type
_entity_poly.pdbx_seq_one_letter_code
_entity_poly.pdbx_strand_id
1 'polypeptide(L)'
;FVFNLHGETTEVAEMVRVIDEELPAHQRGLVTFGGAPIPVAPYLSDAAIRATIGDVPSTPLVEGVRETIKRFIELRNEGRLDTSDIDAELSAKA
;
A
#
# COMPACT_ATOMS: atom_id res chain seq x y z
N PHE A 1 -3.19 26.63 10.38
CA PHE A 1 -3.50 25.39 11.11
C PHE A 1 -2.63 24.28 10.55
N VAL A 2 -2.24 23.32 11.39
CA VAL A 2 -1.56 22.09 10.97
C VAL A 2 -2.45 20.94 11.39
N PHE A 3 -2.73 20.02 10.47
CA PHE A 3 -3.63 18.89 10.69
C PHE A 3 -2.95 17.60 10.25
N ASN A 4 -3.15 16.51 11.00
CA ASN A 4 -2.80 15.17 10.52
C ASN A 4 -3.93 14.62 9.65
N LEU A 5 -3.56 13.78 8.69
CA LEU A 5 -4.47 12.93 7.95
C LEU A 5 -4.23 11.49 8.38
N HIS A 6 -5.32 10.76 8.62
CA HIS A 6 -5.26 9.36 9.04
C HIS A 6 -6.23 8.55 8.19
N GLY A 7 -5.71 7.50 7.57
CA GLY A 7 -6.49 6.42 6.96
C GLY A 7 -6.54 5.22 7.92
N GLU A 8 -6.91 4.05 7.43
CA GLU A 8 -6.97 2.84 8.25
C GLU A 8 -5.56 2.42 8.76
N THR A 9 -5.43 2.14 10.07
CA THR A 9 -4.21 1.53 10.66
C THR A 9 -4.44 0.03 10.83
N THR A 10 -3.54 -0.78 10.28
CA THR A 10 -3.55 -2.24 10.42
C THR A 10 -2.13 -2.80 10.60
N GLU A 11 -2.04 -4.09 10.88
CA GLU A 11 -0.79 -4.83 10.97
C GLU A 11 -0.21 -5.12 9.57
N VAL A 12 1.13 -5.19 9.46
CA VAL A 12 1.80 -5.53 8.19
C VAL A 12 1.35 -6.91 7.67
N ALA A 13 1.11 -7.85 8.58
CA ALA A 13 0.60 -9.18 8.24
C ALA A 13 -0.74 -9.13 7.50
N GLU A 14 -1.63 -8.23 7.92
CA GLU A 14 -2.93 -8.05 7.30
C GLU A 14 -2.81 -7.40 5.93
N MET A 15 -1.93 -6.41 5.78
CA MET A 15 -1.63 -5.79 4.49
C MET A 15 -1.12 -6.83 3.47
N VAL A 16 -0.20 -7.72 3.88
CA VAL A 16 0.32 -8.79 3.00
C VAL A 16 -0.78 -9.78 2.64
N ARG A 17 -1.64 -10.18 3.59
CA ARG A 17 -2.79 -11.05 3.33
C ARG A 17 -3.73 -10.43 2.28
N VAL A 18 -4.07 -9.15 2.42
CA VAL A 18 -4.96 -8.44 1.48
C VAL A 18 -4.33 -8.36 0.08
N ILE A 19 -3.03 -8.08 -0.03
CA ILE A 19 -2.33 -8.11 -1.34
C ILE A 19 -2.43 -9.50 -1.98
N ASP A 20 -2.10 -10.56 -1.24
CA ASP A 20 -2.12 -11.92 -1.76
C ASP A 20 -3.52 -12.35 -2.23
N GLU A 21 -4.57 -11.95 -1.50
CA GLU A 21 -5.94 -12.30 -1.86
C GLU A 21 -6.43 -11.64 -3.16
N GLU A 22 -5.96 -10.42 -3.45
CA GLU A 22 -6.31 -9.68 -4.67
C GLU A 22 -5.50 -10.14 -5.90
N LEU A 23 -4.43 -10.93 -5.72
CA LEU A 23 -3.60 -11.43 -6.81
C LEU A 23 -4.08 -12.80 -7.38
N PRO A 24 -3.77 -13.10 -8.65
CA PRO A 24 -3.96 -14.44 -9.22
C PRO A 24 -3.20 -15.52 -8.45
N ALA A 25 -3.77 -16.72 -8.34
CA ALA A 25 -3.22 -17.81 -7.51
C ALA A 25 -1.73 -18.14 -7.75
N HIS A 26 -1.25 -18.02 -8.98
CA HIS A 26 0.15 -18.29 -9.34
C HIS A 26 1.14 -17.17 -8.95
N GLN A 27 0.64 -16.04 -8.43
CA GLN A 27 1.44 -14.87 -8.01
C GLN A 27 1.37 -14.63 -6.50
N ARG A 28 0.61 -15.45 -5.76
CA ARG A 28 0.45 -15.32 -4.30
C ARG A 28 1.67 -15.86 -3.56
N GLY A 29 1.90 -15.35 -2.35
CA GLY A 29 2.95 -15.84 -1.44
C GLY A 29 4.35 -15.36 -1.81
N LEU A 30 4.47 -14.39 -2.72
CA LEU A 30 5.76 -13.78 -3.10
C LEU A 30 6.18 -12.64 -2.16
N VAL A 31 5.20 -11.99 -1.51
CA VAL A 31 5.45 -10.89 -0.58
C VAL A 31 5.68 -11.45 0.82
N THR A 32 6.78 -11.04 1.45
CA THR A 32 7.12 -11.46 2.83
C THR A 32 7.46 -10.24 3.69
N PHE A 33 7.38 -10.42 5.00
CA PHE A 33 7.72 -9.38 5.99
C PHE A 33 8.38 -10.03 7.21
N GLY A 34 9.15 -9.25 7.96
CA GLY A 34 9.84 -9.72 9.15
C GLY A 34 10.61 -8.61 9.86
N GLY A 35 11.36 -8.99 10.89
CA GLY A 35 12.09 -8.05 11.73
C GLY A 35 11.25 -7.49 12.89
N ALA A 36 11.88 -6.64 13.70
CA ALA A 36 11.21 -5.98 14.81
C ALA A 36 10.32 -4.83 14.31
N PRO A 37 9.24 -4.48 15.03
CA PRO A 37 8.45 -3.28 14.73
C PRO A 37 9.35 -2.04 14.67
N ILE A 38 9.09 -1.19 13.69
CA ILE A 38 9.79 0.09 13.55
C ILE A 38 9.37 0.97 14.74
N PRO A 39 10.32 1.61 15.47
CA PRO A 39 10.03 2.38 16.68
C PRO A 39 9.45 3.77 16.34
N VAL A 40 8.29 3.78 15.68
CA VAL A 40 7.53 4.97 15.31
C VAL A 40 6.08 4.82 15.77
N ALA A 41 5.40 5.94 16.01
CA ALA A 41 3.99 5.91 16.36
C ALA A 41 3.17 5.36 15.16
N PRO A 42 2.39 4.28 15.33
CA PRO A 42 1.60 3.68 14.24
C PRO A 42 0.33 4.48 13.90
N TYR A 43 -0.01 5.46 14.75
CA TYR A 43 -1.23 6.24 14.69
C TYR A 43 -0.95 7.70 15.02
N LEU A 44 -1.49 8.61 14.20
CA LEU A 44 -1.51 10.05 14.43
C LEU A 44 -2.96 10.51 14.36
N SER A 45 -3.42 11.24 15.38
CA SER A 45 -4.83 11.64 15.46
C SER A 45 -5.21 12.70 14.42
N ASP A 46 -6.30 12.44 13.69
CA ASP A 46 -6.96 13.33 12.72
C ASP A 46 -8.21 14.03 13.30
N ALA A 47 -8.43 13.96 14.62
CA ALA A 47 -9.60 14.54 15.27
C ALA A 47 -9.73 16.05 14.99
N ALA A 48 -8.60 16.76 14.90
CA ALA A 48 -8.58 18.20 14.65
C ALA A 48 -9.11 18.57 13.25
N ILE A 49 -8.79 17.77 12.21
CA ILE A 49 -9.32 18.02 10.87
C ILE A 49 -10.80 17.65 10.81
N ARG A 50 -11.21 16.50 11.35
CA ARG A 50 -12.62 16.07 11.38
C ARG A 50 -13.51 17.09 12.10
N ALA A 51 -13.04 17.66 13.20
CA ALA A 51 -13.76 18.72 13.91
C ALA A 51 -13.87 20.03 13.11
N THR A 52 -12.90 20.30 12.23
CA THR A 52 -12.84 21.56 11.46
C THR A 52 -13.62 21.48 10.15
N ILE A 53 -13.48 20.38 9.39
CA ILE A 53 -14.06 20.23 8.05
C ILE A 53 -15.21 19.22 7.98
N GLY A 54 -15.48 18.49 9.07
CA GLY A 54 -16.53 17.47 9.11
C GLY A 54 -16.06 16.15 8.50
N ASP A 55 -16.88 15.60 7.61
CA ASP A 55 -16.65 14.30 6.99
C ASP A 55 -15.45 14.35 6.03
N VAL A 56 -14.35 13.71 6.45
CA VAL A 56 -13.17 13.49 5.62
C VAL A 56 -13.34 12.16 4.87
N PRO A 57 -13.27 12.16 3.53
CA PRO A 57 -13.35 10.92 2.76
C PRO A 57 -12.29 9.90 3.22
N SER A 58 -12.69 8.64 3.31
CA SER A 58 -11.80 7.54 3.64
C SER A 58 -12.09 6.38 2.69
N THR A 59 -11.03 5.82 2.10
CA THR A 59 -11.10 4.58 1.32
C THR A 59 -10.70 3.42 2.23
N PRO A 60 -11.52 2.37 2.37
CA PRO A 60 -11.15 1.16 3.11
C PRO A 60 -9.88 0.52 2.56
N LEU A 61 -9.07 -0.11 3.42
CA LEU A 61 -7.80 -0.72 3.03
C LEU A 61 -7.95 -1.66 1.83
N VAL A 62 -8.89 -2.60 1.90
CA VAL A 62 -9.12 -3.61 0.86
C VAL A 62 -9.48 -2.96 -0.48
N GLU A 63 -10.31 -1.91 -0.47
CA GLU A 63 -10.67 -1.18 -1.68
C GLU A 63 -9.45 -0.45 -2.27
N GLY A 64 -8.68 0.23 -1.42
CA GLY A 64 -7.46 0.92 -1.83
C GLY A 64 -6.43 -0.02 -2.45
N VAL A 65 -6.20 -1.19 -1.84
CA VAL A 65 -5.26 -2.19 -2.36
C VAL A 65 -5.72 -2.73 -3.71
N ARG A 66 -7.01 -3.10 -3.84
CA ARG A 66 -7.57 -3.61 -5.10
C ARG A 66 -7.40 -2.62 -6.25
N GLU A 67 -7.83 -1.38 -6.05
CA GLU A 67 -7.77 -0.36 -7.11
C GLU A 67 -6.32 -0.01 -7.44
N THR A 68 -5.42 -0.02 -6.46
CA THR A 68 -3.99 0.17 -6.69
C THR A 68 -3.42 -0.96 -7.56
N ILE A 69 -3.63 -2.23 -7.19
CA ILE A 69 -3.15 -3.39 -7.97
C ILE A 69 -3.65 -3.32 -9.41
N LYS A 70 -4.96 -3.06 -9.59
CA LYS A 70 -5.56 -2.89 -10.91
C LYS A 70 -4.85 -1.81 -11.73
N ARG A 71 -4.58 -0.64 -11.15
CA ARG A 71 -3.92 0.47 -11.84
C ARG A 71 -2.48 0.14 -12.23
N PHE A 72 -1.74 -0.55 -11.38
CA PHE A 72 -0.38 -1.00 -11.69
C PHE A 72 -0.38 -2.03 -12.83
N ILE A 73 -1.34 -2.96 -12.86
CA ILE A 73 -1.49 -3.92 -13.95
C ILE A 73 -1.79 -3.19 -15.27
N GLU A 74 -2.71 -2.22 -15.26
CA GLU A 74 -3.03 -1.39 -16.45
C GLU A 74 -1.80 -0.65 -16.96
N LEU A 75 -1.08 0.06 -16.09
CA LEU A 75 0.13 0.81 -16.47
C LEU A 75 1.23 -0.11 -17.02
N ARG A 76 1.43 -1.28 -16.42
CA ARG A 76 2.38 -2.28 -16.92
C ARG A 76 2.00 -2.76 -18.32
N ASN A 77 0.73 -3.13 -18.53
CA ASN A 77 0.25 -3.62 -19.82
C ASN A 77 0.33 -2.55 -20.92
N GLU A 78 0.19 -1.28 -20.54
CA GLU A 78 0.36 -0.12 -21.43
C GLU A 78 1.84 0.26 -21.67
N GLY A 79 2.80 -0.40 -21.03
CA GLY A 79 4.22 -0.04 -21.12
C GLY A 79 4.56 1.32 -20.49
N ARG A 80 3.73 1.77 -19.54
CA ARG A 80 3.82 3.07 -18.85
C ARG A 80 4.27 2.96 -17.39
N LEU A 81 4.51 1.75 -16.92
CA LEU A 81 5.12 1.51 -15.62
C LEU A 81 6.64 1.50 -15.79
N ASP A 82 7.32 2.45 -15.15
CA ASP A 82 8.79 2.46 -15.10
C ASP A 82 9.27 1.30 -14.23
N THR A 83 10.12 0.44 -14.80
CA THR A 83 10.75 -0.71 -14.14
C THR A 83 12.27 -0.67 -14.22
N SER A 84 12.83 0.48 -14.62
CA SER A 84 14.26 0.60 -14.94
C SER A 84 15.19 0.26 -13.77
N ASP A 85 14.75 0.53 -12.54
CA ASP A 85 15.45 0.18 -11.30
C ASP A 85 15.49 -1.34 -11.06
N ILE A 86 14.37 -2.03 -11.31
CA ILE A 86 14.25 -3.48 -11.19
C ILE A 86 15.07 -4.19 -12.28
N ASP A 87 14.96 -3.72 -13.53
CA ASP A 87 15.64 -4.32 -14.69
C ASP A 87 17.17 -4.23 -14.55
N ALA A 88 17.66 -3.10 -14.00
CA ALA A 88 19.07 -2.93 -13.67
C ALA A 88 19.55 -3.93 -12.62
N GLU A 89 18.77 -4.17 -11.56
CA GLU A 89 19.10 -5.16 -10.52
C GLU A 89 19.09 -6.59 -11.05
N LEU A 90 18.11 -6.96 -11.88
CA LEU A 90 18.03 -8.31 -12.45
C LEU A 90 19.20 -8.59 -13.39
N SER A 91 19.58 -7.60 -14.21
CA SER A 91 20.73 -7.69 -15.12
C SER A 91 22.07 -7.78 -14.37
N ALA A 92 22.19 -7.16 -13.19
CA ALA A 92 23.39 -7.24 -12.36
C ALA A 92 23.56 -8.58 -11.62
N LYS A 93 22.47 -9.37 -11.50
CA LYS A 93 22.46 -10.69 -10.84
C LYS A 93 22.60 -11.87 -11.82
N ALA A 94 22.60 -11.60 -13.14
CA ALA A 94 22.74 -12.58 -14.22
C ALA A 94 24.19 -12.69 -14.72
#